data_AF-A0A182K8R6-F1
#
_entry.id   AF-A0A182K8R6-F1
#
_cell.length_a   1.000
_cell.length_b   1.000
_cell.length_c   1.000
_cell.angle_alpha   90.00
_cell.angle_beta   90.00
_cell.angle_gamma   90.00
#
_symmetry.space_group_name_H-M   'P 1'
#
loop_
_entity.id
_entity.type
_entity.pdbx_description
1 polymer ?
#
loop_
_entity_poly.entity_id
_entity_poly.type
_entity_poly.pdbx_seq_one_letter_code
_entity_poly.pdbx_strand_id
1 'polypeptide(L)'
;MEALSSVRSYEQFRQDFPHWLINVRDPVELFNWQPSYVISQAFCIVGALVCLAHAIRRGGRWPFLWMASALSGVLIEGSVYFSLHGETIWFSPTVIDLFHQRIPLFIFFVYPFFYYQAFWAVSKLQLKCRWSEHIAVGMLVVLIDLPFDMLSIKFLHWTLHDTEPMLHERIYSAPWTLLLFFAVTTFTFSYLFHNLRKWMDGSVALADRWSAGTIRAELVASIGAASVSLSVGVGLFLAFSYPLHTVLGISHRVIAIGVFLCVVTILWKFDRKSNRRMPLSQSLLDHTLNGFIVGHFLLYLVLGFTLNPQDAVSTGRHQPVGDCRNITTGTPLCLDTFSNTDYDFHCISKPPSVGAYWYTVCGTSYDNRSEYLFVMAVITFIATLVHWTIHYDFDMRFKIYDFVKRSSPSTKGASKKVL
;
A
#
# COMPACT_ATOMS: atom_id res chain seq x y z
N MET A 1 20.82 27.85 -8.21
CA MET A 1 21.10 27.16 -6.93
C MET A 1 20.62 27.94 -5.70
N GLU A 2 20.70 29.29 -5.66
CA GLU A 2 20.17 30.08 -4.52
C GLU A 2 18.62 30.16 -4.40
N ALA A 3 17.87 29.79 -5.45
CA ALA A 3 16.40 29.84 -5.41
C ALA A 3 15.73 28.64 -4.71
N LEU A 4 16.46 27.53 -4.50
CA LEU A 4 15.97 26.32 -3.83
C LEU A 4 16.15 26.36 -2.31
N SER A 5 16.86 27.36 -1.78
CA SER A 5 17.25 27.44 -0.36
C SER A 5 16.41 28.40 0.48
N SER A 6 15.30 28.93 -0.04
CA SER A 6 14.45 29.80 0.77
C SER A 6 13.67 28.94 1.77
N VAL A 7 14.19 28.85 2.99
CA VAL A 7 13.45 28.37 4.15
C VAL A 7 12.22 29.26 4.31
N ARG A 8 11.03 28.66 4.46
CA ARG A 8 9.78 29.41 4.64
C ARG A 8 9.11 29.05 5.96
N SER A 9 8.57 30.06 6.64
CA SER A 9 7.57 29.83 7.68
C SER A 9 6.25 29.35 7.07
N TYR A 10 5.33 28.88 7.91
CA TYR A 10 3.99 28.48 7.47
C TYR A 10 3.22 29.64 6.81
N GLU A 11 3.32 30.84 7.35
CA GLU A 11 2.66 32.04 6.80
C GLU A 11 3.24 32.42 5.44
N GLN A 12 4.56 32.38 5.30
CA GLN A 12 5.25 32.64 4.03
C GLN A 12 4.89 31.59 2.97
N PHE A 13 4.89 30.31 3.36
CA PHE A 13 4.43 29.23 2.48
C PHE A 13 3.01 29.48 1.95
N ARG A 14 2.09 29.92 2.82
CA ARG A 14 0.70 30.22 2.44
C ARG A 14 0.58 31.42 1.48
N GLN A 15 1.48 32.39 1.58
CA GLN A 15 1.53 33.55 0.68
C GLN A 15 2.13 33.19 -0.69
N ASP A 16 3.23 32.43 -0.69
CA ASP A 16 3.97 32.03 -1.90
C ASP A 16 3.22 30.99 -2.72
N PHE A 17 2.48 30.12 -2.05
CA PHE A 17 1.64 29.10 -2.67
C PHE A 17 0.17 29.38 -2.32
N PRO A 18 -0.46 30.37 -3.01
CA PRO A 18 -1.87 30.68 -2.83
C PRO A 18 -2.72 29.44 -3.08
N HIS A 19 -4.00 29.49 -2.71
CA HIS A 19 -4.89 28.32 -2.65
C HIS A 19 -5.17 27.66 -4.02
N TRP A 20 -4.18 26.97 -4.58
CA TRP A 20 -4.21 26.35 -5.89
C TRP A 20 -4.50 24.86 -5.73
N LEU A 21 -5.46 24.39 -6.52
CA LEU A 21 -5.87 22.99 -6.51
C LEU A 21 -4.77 22.07 -7.07
N ILE A 22 -3.98 22.58 -8.01
CA ILE A 22 -2.95 21.83 -8.76
C ILE A 22 -1.68 22.68 -8.82
N ASN A 23 -0.54 22.07 -8.49
CA ASN A 23 0.79 22.61 -8.74
C ASN A 23 1.56 21.68 -9.68
N VAL A 24 2.27 22.27 -10.65
CA VAL A 24 3.07 21.53 -11.64
C VAL A 24 4.51 22.01 -11.56
N ARG A 25 5.45 21.08 -11.49
CA ARG A 25 6.90 21.34 -11.37
C ARG A 25 7.66 20.74 -12.56
N ASP A 26 8.88 21.24 -12.78
CA ASP A 26 9.73 20.72 -13.84
C ASP A 26 10.17 19.27 -13.52
N PRO A 27 9.78 18.27 -14.34
CA PRO A 27 10.16 16.89 -14.12
C PRO A 27 11.67 16.65 -14.24
N VAL A 28 12.41 17.46 -15.02
CA VAL A 28 13.86 17.30 -15.18
C VAL A 28 14.59 17.66 -13.89
N GLU A 29 14.17 18.76 -13.26
CA GLU A 29 14.68 19.17 -11.96
C GLU A 29 14.43 18.09 -10.91
N LEU A 30 13.19 17.62 -10.79
CA LEU A 30 12.83 16.57 -9.83
C LEU A 30 13.59 15.25 -10.08
N PHE A 31 13.82 14.89 -11.34
CA PHE A 31 14.58 13.68 -11.68
C PHE A 31 16.05 13.79 -11.28
N ASN A 32 16.65 14.98 -11.36
CA ASN A 32 18.03 15.20 -10.94
C ASN A 32 18.20 15.09 -9.41
N TRP A 33 17.18 15.49 -8.64
CA TRP A 33 17.22 15.44 -7.18
C TRP A 33 16.76 14.09 -6.59
N GLN A 34 15.74 13.48 -7.18
CA GLN A 34 15.11 12.26 -6.69
C GLN A 34 14.66 11.34 -7.84
N PRO A 35 15.61 10.73 -8.58
CA PRO A 35 15.29 9.91 -9.74
C PRO A 35 14.42 8.70 -9.37
N SER A 36 14.66 8.07 -8.22
CA SER A 36 13.84 6.96 -7.70
C SER A 36 12.39 7.35 -7.54
N TYR A 37 12.10 8.60 -7.15
CA TYR A 37 10.75 9.04 -6.89
C TYR A 37 9.97 9.24 -8.19
N VAL A 38 10.58 9.90 -9.17
CA VAL A 38 9.97 10.10 -10.49
C VAL A 38 9.72 8.76 -11.19
N ILE A 39 10.66 7.82 -11.10
CA ILE A 39 10.48 6.47 -11.64
C ILE A 39 9.33 5.74 -10.94
N SER A 40 9.27 5.80 -9.62
CA SER A 40 8.20 5.18 -8.82
C SER A 40 6.82 5.76 -9.18
N GLN A 41 6.71 7.09 -9.32
CA GLN A 41 5.48 7.77 -9.74
C GLN A 41 4.98 7.26 -11.09
N ALA A 42 5.86 7.26 -12.10
CA ALA A 42 5.52 6.79 -13.43
C ALA A 42 5.11 5.31 -13.42
N PHE A 43 5.84 4.47 -12.69
CA PHE A 43 5.55 3.04 -12.58
C PHE A 43 4.18 2.77 -11.95
N CYS A 44 3.84 3.42 -10.83
CA CYS A 44 2.55 3.25 -10.17
C CYS A 44 1.38 3.76 -11.03
N ILE A 45 1.54 4.90 -11.72
CA ILE A 45 0.51 5.41 -12.65
C ILE A 45 0.25 4.42 -13.78
N VAL A 46 1.31 3.95 -14.46
CA VAL A 46 1.17 2.97 -15.55
C VAL A 46 0.58 1.66 -15.02
N GLY A 47 1.05 1.15 -13.88
CA GLY A 47 0.52 -0.05 -13.24
C GLY A 47 -0.99 0.05 -12.96
N ALA A 48 -1.44 1.17 -12.41
CA ALA A 48 -2.85 1.43 -12.15
C ALA A 48 -3.71 1.50 -13.43
N LEU A 49 -3.19 2.09 -14.51
CA LEU A 49 -3.86 2.16 -15.80
C LEU A 49 -3.96 0.77 -16.45
N VAL A 50 -2.94 -0.07 -16.31
CA VAL A 50 -2.99 -1.48 -16.74
C VAL A 50 -4.03 -2.26 -15.92
N CYS A 51 -4.12 -2.02 -14.60
CA CYS A 51 -5.19 -2.56 -13.77
C CYS A 51 -6.57 -2.10 -14.24
N LEU A 52 -6.73 -0.84 -14.62
CA LEU A 52 -7.99 -0.31 -15.16
C LEU A 52 -8.36 -0.99 -16.49
N ALA A 53 -7.41 -1.10 -17.41
CA ALA A 53 -7.63 -1.77 -18.70
C ALA A 53 -8.06 -3.23 -18.51
N HIS A 54 -7.39 -3.95 -17.61
CA HIS A 54 -7.77 -5.31 -17.25
C HIS A 54 -9.16 -5.36 -16.58
N ALA A 55 -9.46 -4.42 -15.68
CA ALA A 55 -10.75 -4.32 -15.01
C ALA A 55 -11.91 -4.14 -15.99
N ILE A 56 -11.78 -3.20 -16.93
CA ILE A 56 -12.79 -2.93 -17.96
C ILE A 56 -12.97 -4.15 -18.86
N ARG A 57 -11.87 -4.79 -19.30
CA ARG A 57 -11.96 -5.96 -20.17
C ARG A 57 -12.59 -7.18 -19.51
N ARG A 58 -12.29 -7.42 -18.23
CA ARG A 58 -12.91 -8.51 -17.46
C ARG A 58 -14.37 -8.25 -17.15
N GLY A 59 -14.77 -6.98 -17.01
CA GLY A 59 -16.13 -6.59 -16.69
C GLY A 59 -16.54 -7.05 -15.29
N GLY A 60 -17.83 -7.27 -15.08
CA GLY A 60 -18.36 -7.63 -13.77
C GLY A 60 -18.04 -6.57 -12.73
N ARG A 61 -17.53 -6.99 -11.57
CA ARG A 61 -17.23 -6.07 -10.45
C ARG A 61 -15.86 -5.41 -10.50
N TRP A 62 -15.00 -5.82 -11.43
CA TRP A 62 -13.62 -5.36 -11.47
C TRP A 62 -13.48 -3.85 -11.68
N PRO A 63 -14.26 -3.18 -12.56
CA PRO A 63 -14.21 -1.72 -12.70
C PRO A 63 -14.63 -0.99 -11.42
N PHE A 64 -15.66 -1.50 -10.74
CA PHE A 64 -16.14 -0.96 -9.47
C PHE A 64 -15.11 -1.11 -8.36
N LEU A 65 -14.39 -2.24 -8.32
CA LEU A 65 -13.28 -2.44 -7.40
C LEU A 65 -12.18 -1.39 -7.63
N TRP A 66 -11.76 -1.19 -8.89
CA TRP A 66 -10.73 -0.21 -9.22
C TRP A 66 -11.14 1.20 -8.77
N MET A 67 -12.39 1.60 -9.06
CA MET A 67 -12.93 2.89 -8.63
C MET A 67 -13.03 3.00 -7.10
N ALA A 68 -13.49 1.94 -6.42
CA ALA A 68 -13.58 1.90 -4.96
C ALA A 68 -12.20 2.01 -4.30
N SER A 69 -11.18 1.37 -4.87
CA SER A 69 -9.80 1.46 -4.39
C SER A 69 -9.22 2.86 -4.57
N ALA A 70 -9.44 3.50 -5.73
CA ALA A 70 -9.04 4.89 -5.94
C ALA A 70 -9.73 5.84 -4.94
N LEU A 71 -11.04 5.68 -4.73
CA LEU A 71 -11.79 6.47 -3.73
C LEU A 71 -11.30 6.21 -2.31
N SER A 72 -11.01 4.95 -1.95
CA SER A 72 -10.45 4.62 -0.63
C SER A 72 -9.12 5.33 -0.41
N GLY A 73 -8.27 5.42 -1.45
CA GLY A 73 -7.01 6.16 -1.40
C GLY A 73 -7.24 7.64 -1.14
N VAL A 74 -8.16 8.27 -1.89
CA VAL A 74 -8.54 9.68 -1.65
C VAL A 74 -8.96 9.92 -0.20
N LEU A 75 -9.74 9.00 0.37
CA LEU A 75 -10.27 9.15 1.73
C LEU A 75 -9.22 8.91 2.80
N ILE A 76 -8.34 7.91 2.63
CA ILE A 76 -7.22 7.65 3.54
C ILE A 76 -6.31 8.88 3.59
N GLU A 77 -5.82 9.32 2.43
CA GLU A 77 -4.94 10.48 2.31
C GLU A 77 -5.65 11.76 2.79
N GLY A 78 -6.88 11.98 2.34
CA GLY A 78 -7.67 13.14 2.75
C GLY A 78 -7.86 13.23 4.27
N SER A 79 -8.07 12.10 4.96
CA SER A 79 -8.26 12.10 6.41
C SER A 79 -6.99 12.52 7.18
N VAL A 80 -5.82 12.21 6.65
CA VAL A 80 -4.52 12.55 7.24
C VAL A 80 -4.15 14.00 6.91
N TYR A 81 -4.28 14.41 5.65
CA TYR A 81 -3.75 15.68 5.16
C TYR A 81 -4.71 16.86 5.24
N PHE A 82 -6.02 16.66 5.42
CA PHE A 82 -6.96 17.76 5.64
C PHE A 82 -7.14 18.14 7.11
N SER A 83 -6.62 17.34 8.04
CA SER A 83 -6.58 17.70 9.47
C SER A 83 -5.47 18.71 9.75
N LEU A 84 -5.80 19.83 10.42
CA LEU A 84 -4.84 20.90 10.72
C LEU A 84 -3.65 20.44 11.59
N HIS A 85 -3.84 19.39 12.38
CA HIS A 85 -2.84 18.81 13.29
C HIS A 85 -2.58 17.32 13.00
N GLY A 86 -3.06 16.81 11.87
CA GLY A 86 -2.96 15.39 11.52
C GLY A 86 -1.79 15.04 10.59
N GLU A 87 -0.98 16.02 10.18
CA GLU A 87 0.18 15.75 9.32
C GLU A 87 1.24 14.97 10.11
N THR A 88 1.30 13.67 9.89
CA THR A 88 2.33 12.78 10.45
C THR A 88 3.33 12.30 9.40
N ILE A 89 3.05 12.58 8.14
CA ILE A 89 3.87 12.24 6.98
C ILE A 89 3.91 13.48 6.09
N TRP A 90 5.04 13.74 5.43
CA TRP A 90 5.15 14.81 4.44
C TRP A 90 5.78 14.27 3.17
N PHE A 91 5.04 14.36 2.07
CA PHE A 91 5.56 14.01 0.75
C PHE A 91 6.56 15.05 0.26
N SER A 92 7.62 14.56 -0.38
CA SER A 92 8.48 15.40 -1.20
C SER A 92 7.69 15.88 -2.42
N PRO A 93 8.02 17.06 -2.99
CA PRO A 93 7.27 17.58 -4.13
C PRO A 93 7.37 16.67 -5.35
N THR A 94 6.26 16.58 -6.09
CA THR A 94 6.19 15.76 -7.31
C THR A 94 5.92 16.59 -8.55
N VAL A 95 5.87 15.92 -9.72
CA VAL A 95 5.59 16.59 -10.99
C VAL A 95 4.21 17.25 -10.94
N ILE A 96 3.24 16.61 -10.30
CA ILE A 96 1.89 17.13 -10.12
C ILE A 96 1.46 16.90 -8.68
N ASP A 97 1.39 17.98 -7.90
CA ASP A 97 0.86 17.94 -6.55
C ASP A 97 -0.51 18.60 -6.46
N LEU A 98 -1.39 18.05 -5.63
CA LEU A 98 -2.72 18.58 -5.37
C LEU A 98 -2.81 19.23 -4.00
N PHE A 99 -3.82 20.09 -3.84
CA PHE A 99 -4.24 20.68 -2.56
C PHE A 99 -3.11 21.36 -1.78
N HIS A 100 -2.46 22.39 -2.36
CA HIS A 100 -1.33 23.09 -1.72
C HIS A 100 -0.11 22.20 -1.51
N GLN A 101 0.19 21.32 -2.47
CA GLN A 101 1.32 20.40 -2.39
C GLN A 101 1.22 19.43 -1.21
N ARG A 102 -0.03 19.07 -0.86
CA ARG A 102 -0.32 18.13 0.21
C ARG A 102 -0.31 16.69 -0.25
N ILE A 103 -0.93 16.45 -1.40
CA ILE A 103 -1.16 15.11 -1.91
C ILE A 103 -0.63 15.02 -3.33
N PRO A 104 0.45 14.25 -3.57
CA PRO A 104 0.91 13.97 -4.92
C PRO A 104 -0.15 13.25 -5.75
N LEU A 105 -0.32 13.62 -7.03
CA LEU A 105 -1.34 13.03 -7.90
C LEU A 105 -1.17 11.50 -8.05
N PHE A 106 0.08 11.01 -8.09
CA PHE A 106 0.34 9.59 -8.31
C PHE A 106 -0.20 8.70 -7.17
N ILE A 107 -0.39 9.25 -5.97
CA ILE A 107 -0.91 8.49 -4.82
C ILE A 107 -2.32 7.96 -5.11
N PHE A 108 -3.16 8.68 -5.85
CA PHE A 108 -4.48 8.17 -6.27
C PHE A 108 -4.41 6.94 -7.18
N PHE A 109 -3.24 6.67 -7.77
CA PHE A 109 -2.98 5.50 -8.61
C PHE A 109 -2.30 4.36 -7.83
N VAL A 110 -1.59 4.65 -6.73
CA VAL A 110 -0.95 3.63 -5.87
C VAL A 110 -2.01 2.68 -5.30
N TYR A 111 -3.07 3.21 -4.70
CA TYR A 111 -4.15 2.41 -4.11
C TYR A 111 -4.82 1.44 -5.09
N PRO A 112 -5.35 1.89 -6.25
CA PRO A 112 -5.95 0.98 -7.21
C PRO A 112 -4.92 0.01 -7.79
N PHE A 113 -3.63 0.37 -7.92
CA PHE A 113 -2.61 -0.60 -8.32
C PHE A 113 -2.45 -1.72 -7.27
N PHE A 114 -2.21 -1.38 -6.01
CA PHE A 114 -1.92 -2.35 -4.96
C PHE A 114 -3.15 -3.19 -4.61
N TYR A 115 -4.30 -2.55 -4.40
CA TYR A 115 -5.52 -3.25 -4.02
C TYR A 115 -5.96 -4.15 -5.18
N TYR A 116 -6.00 -3.65 -6.41
CA TYR A 116 -6.45 -4.47 -7.54
C TYR A 116 -5.59 -5.72 -7.72
N GLN A 117 -4.26 -5.59 -7.65
CA GLN A 117 -3.35 -6.73 -7.76
C GLN A 117 -3.58 -7.76 -6.64
N ALA A 118 -3.75 -7.30 -5.40
CA ALA A 118 -4.04 -8.18 -4.27
C ALA A 118 -5.38 -8.90 -4.42
N PHE A 119 -6.46 -8.19 -4.76
CA PHE A 119 -7.78 -8.81 -4.98
C PHE A 119 -7.77 -9.78 -6.17
N TRP A 120 -7.08 -9.44 -7.25
CA TRP A 120 -6.95 -10.31 -8.41
C TRP A 120 -6.24 -11.61 -8.06
N ALA A 121 -5.09 -11.53 -7.37
CA ALA A 121 -4.36 -12.69 -6.89
C ALA A 121 -5.21 -13.55 -5.96
N VAL A 122 -5.83 -12.96 -4.94
CA VAL A 122 -6.65 -13.69 -3.97
C VAL A 122 -7.91 -14.30 -4.60
N SER A 123 -8.49 -13.67 -5.62
CA SER A 123 -9.67 -14.24 -6.31
C SER A 123 -9.38 -15.61 -6.93
N LYS A 124 -8.14 -15.86 -7.35
CA LYS A 124 -7.68 -17.15 -7.90
C LYS A 124 -7.45 -18.20 -6.82
N LEU A 125 -7.19 -17.77 -5.58
CA LEU A 125 -6.99 -18.67 -4.45
C LEU A 125 -8.27 -19.42 -4.07
N GLN A 126 -9.47 -18.92 -4.37
CA GLN A 126 -10.76 -19.60 -4.10
C GLN A 126 -10.87 -20.24 -2.69
N LEU A 127 -10.43 -19.49 -1.67
CA LEU A 127 -10.42 -19.96 -0.28
C LEU A 127 -11.83 -20.28 0.23
N LYS A 128 -11.99 -21.40 0.93
CA LYS A 128 -13.30 -21.82 1.47
C LYS A 128 -13.80 -20.90 2.58
N CYS A 129 -12.88 -20.48 3.46
CA CYS A 129 -13.21 -19.56 4.54
C CYS A 129 -13.23 -18.13 4.02
N ARG A 130 -14.36 -17.45 4.18
CA ARG A 130 -14.54 -16.08 3.65
C ARG A 130 -13.66 -15.07 4.37
N TRP A 131 -13.49 -15.23 5.68
CA TRP A 131 -12.58 -14.41 6.48
C TRP A 131 -11.13 -14.53 6.01
N SER A 132 -10.66 -15.75 5.69
CA SER A 132 -9.28 -15.93 5.21
C SER A 132 -9.01 -15.24 3.88
N GLU A 133 -10.04 -15.05 3.05
CA GLU A 133 -9.89 -14.32 1.79
C GLU A 133 -9.61 -12.84 2.01
N HIS A 134 -10.39 -12.17 2.86
CA HIS A 134 -10.18 -10.77 3.20
C HIS A 134 -8.83 -10.55 3.90
N ILE A 135 -8.42 -11.49 4.76
CA ILE A 135 -7.12 -11.47 5.41
C ILE A 135 -6.00 -11.61 4.37
N ALA A 136 -6.14 -12.53 3.41
CA ALA A 136 -5.16 -12.70 2.33
C ALA A 136 -4.99 -11.43 1.49
N VAL A 137 -6.09 -10.69 1.22
CA VAL A 137 -6.01 -9.43 0.49
C VAL A 137 -5.19 -8.40 1.28
N GLY A 138 -5.46 -8.23 2.57
CA GLY A 138 -4.69 -7.32 3.42
C GLY A 138 -3.20 -7.67 3.47
N MET A 139 -2.87 -8.96 3.60
CA MET A 139 -1.47 -9.42 3.60
C MET A 139 -0.76 -9.22 2.27
N LEU A 140 -1.44 -9.45 1.14
CA LEU A 140 -0.84 -9.21 -0.17
C LEU A 140 -0.62 -7.71 -0.40
N VAL A 141 -1.52 -6.83 0.06
CA VAL A 141 -1.27 -5.39 0.00
C VAL A 141 -0.02 -5.04 0.81
N VAL A 142 0.12 -5.51 2.04
CA VAL A 142 1.35 -5.28 2.84
C VAL A 142 2.60 -5.82 2.16
N LEU A 143 2.53 -7.01 1.55
CA LEU A 143 3.67 -7.57 0.83
C LEU A 143 4.10 -6.68 -0.34
N ILE A 144 3.13 -6.11 -1.07
CA ILE A 144 3.37 -5.18 -2.19
C ILE A 144 3.92 -3.83 -1.67
N ASP A 145 3.39 -3.35 -0.56
CA ASP A 145 3.69 -2.04 0.03
C ASP A 145 5.06 -1.99 0.72
N LEU A 146 5.48 -3.10 1.36
CA LEU A 146 6.72 -3.17 2.14
C LEU A 146 7.98 -2.66 1.40
N PRO A 147 8.35 -3.15 0.20
CA PRO A 147 9.53 -2.65 -0.51
C PRO A 147 9.34 -1.21 -1.01
N PHE A 148 8.09 -0.79 -1.26
CA PHE A 148 7.77 0.57 -1.67
C PHE A 148 8.03 1.54 -0.51
N ASP A 149 7.52 1.26 0.69
CA ASP A 149 7.73 2.07 1.89
C ASP A 149 9.20 2.09 2.32
N MET A 150 9.85 0.92 2.38
CA MET A 150 11.24 0.79 2.79
C MET A 150 12.18 1.63 1.91
N LEU A 151 11.95 1.66 0.60
CA LEU A 151 12.75 2.46 -0.32
C LEU A 151 12.33 3.92 -0.26
N SER A 152 11.03 4.20 -0.29
CA SER A 152 10.53 5.55 -0.43
C SER A 152 10.89 6.45 0.74
N ILE A 153 10.83 5.95 1.98
CA ILE A 153 11.26 6.72 3.14
C ILE A 153 12.78 6.92 3.12
N LYS A 154 13.54 5.87 2.77
CA LYS A 154 15.02 5.95 2.71
C LYS A 154 15.54 6.89 1.62
N PHE A 155 14.81 7.05 0.52
CA PHE A 155 15.12 7.98 -0.59
C PHE A 155 14.33 9.28 -0.52
N LEU A 156 13.72 9.59 0.63
CA LEU A 156 13.04 10.86 0.90
C LEU A 156 11.86 11.17 -0.03
N HIS A 157 11.20 10.16 -0.59
CA HIS A 157 9.92 10.35 -1.29
C HIS A 157 8.87 10.94 -0.32
N TRP A 158 8.96 10.57 0.95
CA TRP A 158 8.28 11.25 2.05
C TRP A 158 9.07 11.12 3.35
N THR A 159 8.85 12.05 4.26
CA THR A 159 9.43 12.08 5.61
C THR A 159 8.37 11.82 6.67
N LEU A 160 8.75 11.18 7.77
CA LEU A 160 7.86 10.83 8.87
C LEU A 160 8.00 11.82 10.04
N HIS A 161 6.95 11.95 10.84
CA HIS A 161 6.96 12.69 12.10
C HIS A 161 7.86 11.97 13.11
N ASP A 162 8.96 12.62 13.52
CA ASP A 162 10.02 12.02 14.32
C ASP A 162 9.55 11.62 15.73
N THR A 163 8.67 12.43 16.31
CA THR A 163 8.17 12.28 17.68
C THR A 163 6.84 11.53 17.78
N GLU A 164 6.28 11.03 16.67
CA GLU A 164 5.02 10.26 16.67
C GLU A 164 5.28 8.82 17.15
N PRO A 165 4.79 8.39 18.33
CA PRO A 165 5.11 7.09 18.91
C PRO A 165 4.76 5.91 17.98
N MET A 166 3.70 6.07 17.19
CA MET A 166 3.30 5.05 16.23
C MET A 166 4.32 4.84 15.11
N LEU A 167 5.05 5.88 14.69
CA LEU A 167 5.97 5.82 13.54
C LEU A 167 7.44 5.55 13.95
N HIS A 168 7.72 5.46 15.24
CA HIS A 168 9.07 5.34 15.77
C HIS A 168 9.70 3.95 15.52
N GLU A 169 8.94 2.87 15.73
CA GLU A 169 9.47 1.51 15.50
C GLU A 169 9.37 1.11 14.03
N ARG A 170 10.52 0.87 13.40
CA ARG A 170 10.64 0.61 11.96
C ARG A 170 11.34 -0.71 11.64
N ILE A 171 11.05 -1.28 10.48
CA ILE A 171 11.85 -2.30 9.80
C ILE A 171 12.61 -1.60 8.67
N TYR A 172 13.91 -1.40 8.89
CA TYR A 172 14.68 -0.39 8.15
C TYR A 172 13.98 0.97 8.25
N SER A 173 13.49 1.53 7.16
CA SER A 173 12.80 2.82 7.16
C SER A 173 11.26 2.71 7.27
N ALA A 174 10.67 1.52 7.07
CA ALA A 174 9.21 1.35 7.05
C ALA A 174 8.62 1.14 8.47
N PRO A 175 7.61 1.92 8.92
CA PRO A 175 7.00 1.74 10.25
C PRO A 175 6.19 0.45 10.37
N TRP A 176 6.37 -0.31 11.45
CA TRP A 176 5.60 -1.54 11.70
C TRP A 176 4.10 -1.30 11.83
N THR A 177 3.73 -0.17 12.42
CA THR A 177 2.33 0.24 12.60
C THR A 177 1.65 0.59 11.29
N LEU A 178 2.39 1.18 10.33
CA LEU A 178 1.86 1.53 9.01
C LEU A 178 1.52 0.25 8.21
N LEU A 179 2.39 -0.76 8.26
CA LEU A 179 2.13 -2.07 7.66
C LEU A 179 0.88 -2.73 8.27
N LEU A 180 0.74 -2.70 9.61
CA LEU A 180 -0.45 -3.22 10.29
C LEU A 180 -1.71 -2.43 9.94
N PHE A 181 -1.60 -1.10 9.86
CA PHE A 181 -2.70 -0.23 9.48
C PHE A 181 -3.22 -0.58 8.08
N PHE A 182 -2.34 -0.73 7.09
CA PHE A 182 -2.72 -1.13 5.73
C PHE A 182 -3.28 -2.55 5.67
N ALA A 183 -2.74 -3.50 6.46
CA ALA A 183 -3.30 -4.85 6.55
C ALA A 183 -4.78 -4.81 6.99
N VAL A 184 -5.07 -4.08 8.07
CA VAL A 184 -6.40 -4.05 8.70
C VAL A 184 -7.39 -3.23 7.87
N THR A 185 -6.99 -2.06 7.36
CA THR A 185 -7.87 -1.22 6.53
C THR A 185 -8.18 -1.86 5.17
N THR A 186 -7.23 -2.56 4.57
CA THR A 186 -7.48 -3.34 3.36
C THR A 186 -8.39 -4.53 3.64
N PHE A 187 -8.21 -5.20 4.79
CA PHE A 187 -9.10 -6.27 5.24
C PHE A 187 -10.55 -5.77 5.38
N THR A 188 -10.77 -4.64 6.05
CA THR A 188 -12.12 -4.06 6.22
C THR A 188 -12.71 -3.60 4.89
N PHE A 189 -11.89 -3.00 4.02
CA PHE A 189 -12.28 -2.64 2.66
C PHE A 189 -12.77 -3.87 1.88
N SER A 190 -12.00 -4.95 1.89
CA SER A 190 -12.38 -6.20 1.22
C SER A 190 -13.65 -6.79 1.80
N TYR A 191 -13.78 -6.83 3.13
CA TYR A 191 -14.97 -7.33 3.80
C TYR A 191 -16.22 -6.52 3.40
N LEU A 192 -16.15 -5.19 3.48
CA LEU A 192 -17.28 -4.31 3.18
C LEU A 192 -17.64 -4.30 1.69
N PHE A 193 -16.65 -4.28 0.79
CA PHE A 193 -16.86 -4.31 -0.65
C PHE A 193 -17.69 -5.53 -1.08
N HIS A 194 -17.48 -6.69 -0.44
CA HIS A 194 -18.24 -7.89 -0.76
C HIS A 194 -19.56 -8.04 0.01
N ASN A 195 -19.66 -7.55 1.25
CA ASN A 195 -20.85 -7.76 2.08
C ASN A 195 -21.88 -6.63 1.99
N LEU A 196 -21.48 -5.37 1.80
CA LEU A 196 -22.43 -4.25 1.64
C LEU A 196 -23.40 -4.48 0.49
N ARG A 197 -22.90 -5.04 -0.62
CA ARG A 197 -23.76 -5.43 -1.75
C ARG A 197 -24.81 -6.45 -1.34
N LYS A 198 -24.43 -7.50 -0.62
CA LYS A 198 -25.36 -8.56 -0.20
C LYS A 198 -26.43 -8.04 0.74
N TRP A 199 -26.10 -7.05 1.56
CA TRP A 199 -27.06 -6.42 2.47
C TRP A 199 -28.07 -5.53 1.74
N MET A 200 -27.66 -4.90 0.63
CA MET A 200 -28.55 -4.04 -0.16
C MET A 200 -29.38 -4.81 -1.19
N ASP A 201 -28.84 -5.89 -1.74
CA ASP A 201 -29.51 -6.71 -2.76
C ASP A 201 -29.42 -8.19 -2.40
N GLY A 202 -30.42 -8.65 -1.64
CA GLY A 202 -30.53 -10.05 -1.21
C GLY A 202 -30.69 -11.04 -2.36
N SER A 203 -31.14 -10.60 -3.54
CA SER A 203 -31.29 -11.46 -4.72
C SER A 203 -29.94 -11.91 -5.29
N VAL A 204 -28.87 -11.15 -5.01
CA VAL A 204 -27.50 -11.39 -5.50
C VAL A 204 -26.74 -12.37 -4.60
N ALA A 205 -27.31 -12.79 -3.47
CA ALA A 205 -26.67 -13.75 -2.56
C ALA A 205 -26.38 -15.12 -3.20
N LEU A 206 -27.14 -15.48 -4.26
CA LEU A 206 -26.99 -16.73 -5.01
C LEU A 206 -26.13 -16.60 -6.28
N ALA A 207 -25.79 -15.38 -6.71
CA ALA A 207 -25.01 -15.13 -7.92
C ALA A 207 -23.50 -15.29 -7.67
N ASP A 208 -22.73 -15.47 -8.75
CA ASP A 208 -21.27 -15.45 -8.67
C ASP A 208 -20.78 -14.15 -8.00
N ARG A 209 -19.75 -14.25 -7.16
CA ARG A 209 -19.29 -13.12 -6.33
C ARG A 209 -18.77 -11.97 -7.16
N TRP A 210 -18.21 -12.29 -8.32
CA TRP A 210 -17.55 -11.36 -9.23
C TRP A 210 -18.44 -10.94 -10.41
N SER A 211 -19.65 -11.50 -10.54
CA SER A 211 -20.66 -10.95 -11.44
C SER A 211 -21.16 -9.61 -10.89
N ALA A 212 -21.36 -8.64 -11.78
CA ALA A 212 -21.95 -7.36 -11.40
C ALA A 212 -23.45 -7.52 -11.15
N GLY A 213 -23.95 -6.89 -10.10
CA GLY A 213 -25.38 -6.64 -9.93
C GLY A 213 -25.83 -5.42 -10.72
N THR A 214 -26.89 -4.76 -10.25
CA THR A 214 -27.30 -3.46 -10.81
C THR A 214 -26.21 -2.41 -10.57
N ILE A 215 -26.02 -1.50 -11.54
CA ILE A 215 -25.01 -0.43 -11.45
C ILE A 215 -25.19 0.38 -10.16
N ARG A 216 -26.44 0.72 -9.80
CA ARG A 216 -26.74 1.44 -8.55
C ARG A 216 -26.26 0.67 -7.32
N ALA A 217 -26.54 -0.63 -7.22
CA ALA A 217 -26.10 -1.43 -6.07
C ALA A 217 -24.57 -1.53 -5.99
N GLU A 218 -23.88 -1.70 -7.13
CA GLU A 218 -22.41 -1.76 -7.15
C GLU A 218 -21.78 -0.41 -6.80
N LEU A 219 -22.32 0.71 -7.28
CA LEU A 219 -21.84 2.06 -6.93
C LEU A 219 -22.01 2.34 -5.44
N VAL A 220 -23.20 2.09 -4.88
CA VAL A 220 -23.45 2.32 -3.45
C VAL A 220 -22.58 1.39 -2.59
N ALA A 221 -22.40 0.12 -2.99
CA ALA A 221 -21.53 -0.81 -2.27
C ALA A 221 -20.07 -0.37 -2.33
N SER A 222 -19.61 0.12 -3.48
CA SER A 222 -18.24 0.58 -3.71
C SER A 222 -17.92 1.85 -2.90
N ILE A 223 -18.80 2.84 -2.98
CA ILE A 223 -18.68 4.10 -2.22
C ILE A 223 -18.79 3.81 -0.73
N GLY A 224 -19.79 3.02 -0.31
CA GLY A 224 -19.96 2.63 1.08
C GLY A 224 -18.76 1.85 1.62
N ALA A 225 -18.17 0.95 0.82
CA ALA A 225 -16.99 0.21 1.21
C ALA A 225 -15.80 1.14 1.42
N ALA A 226 -15.51 2.02 0.45
CA ALA A 226 -14.41 2.99 0.55
C ALA A 226 -14.58 3.95 1.74
N SER A 227 -15.79 4.45 1.98
CA SER A 227 -16.05 5.41 3.07
C SER A 227 -16.03 4.80 4.46
N VAL A 228 -16.59 3.61 4.62
CA VAL A 228 -16.74 2.98 5.95
C VAL A 228 -15.51 2.15 6.31
N SER A 229 -14.75 1.64 5.34
CA SER A 229 -13.59 0.78 5.61
C SER A 229 -12.50 1.46 6.41
N LEU A 230 -12.26 2.75 6.17
CA LEU A 230 -11.27 3.52 6.91
C LEU A 230 -11.63 3.59 8.40
N SER A 231 -12.84 4.07 8.73
CA SER A 231 -13.26 4.22 10.12
C SER A 231 -13.31 2.88 10.86
N VAL A 232 -13.84 1.83 10.23
CA VAL A 232 -13.86 0.48 10.82
C VAL A 232 -12.45 -0.09 10.94
N GLY A 233 -11.59 0.15 9.95
CA GLY A 233 -10.21 -0.33 9.92
C GLY A 233 -9.36 0.33 11.01
N VAL A 234 -9.44 1.66 11.14
CA VAL A 234 -8.82 2.43 12.24
C VAL A 234 -9.34 1.94 13.58
N GLY A 235 -10.66 1.76 13.73
CA GLY A 235 -11.26 1.25 14.96
C GLY A 235 -10.72 -0.12 15.35
N LEU A 236 -10.62 -1.06 14.40
CA LEU A 236 -10.07 -2.40 14.64
C LEU A 236 -8.56 -2.35 14.93
N PHE A 237 -7.82 -1.54 14.19
CA PHE A 237 -6.39 -1.34 14.40
C PHE A 237 -6.11 -0.81 15.81
N LEU A 238 -6.86 0.20 16.26
CA LEU A 238 -6.73 0.78 17.60
C LEU A 238 -7.21 -0.19 18.69
N ALA A 239 -8.31 -0.91 18.46
CA ALA A 239 -8.86 -1.87 19.43
C ALA A 239 -7.87 -2.98 19.80
N PHE A 240 -6.98 -3.35 18.89
CA PHE A 240 -5.92 -4.32 19.13
C PHE A 240 -4.61 -3.66 19.56
N SER A 241 -4.18 -2.58 18.89
CA SER A 241 -2.87 -1.97 19.15
C SER A 241 -2.83 -1.22 20.48
N TYR A 242 -3.89 -0.52 20.86
CA TYR A 242 -3.92 0.28 22.08
C TYR A 242 -3.80 -0.56 23.36
N PRO A 243 -4.57 -1.66 23.57
CA PRO A 243 -4.39 -2.49 24.75
C PRO A 243 -3.01 -3.16 24.79
N LEU A 244 -2.50 -3.65 23.66
CA LEU A 244 -1.22 -4.36 23.65
C LEU A 244 -0.02 -3.43 23.82
N HIS A 245 0.00 -2.29 23.12
CA HIS A 245 1.11 -1.37 23.19
C HIS A 245 1.01 -0.43 24.39
N THR A 246 -0.10 0.28 24.54
CA THR A 246 -0.24 1.33 25.54
C THR A 246 -0.52 0.77 26.94
N VAL A 247 -1.36 -0.26 27.07
CA VAL A 247 -1.71 -0.82 28.40
C VAL A 247 -0.69 -1.87 28.85
N LEU A 248 -0.24 -2.76 27.95
CA LEU A 248 0.70 -3.84 28.29
C LEU A 248 2.17 -3.52 27.99
N GLY A 249 2.48 -2.40 27.34
CA GLY A 249 3.85 -2.00 27.03
C GLY A 249 4.55 -2.86 25.97
N ILE A 250 3.81 -3.60 25.14
CA ILE A 250 4.40 -4.48 24.12
C ILE A 250 4.84 -3.65 22.92
N SER A 251 6.11 -3.79 22.51
CA SER A 251 6.66 -3.14 21.30
C SER A 251 5.84 -3.43 20.03
N HIS A 252 5.61 -2.40 19.21
CA HIS A 252 4.85 -2.49 17.96
C HIS A 252 5.39 -3.55 17.00
N ARG A 253 6.71 -3.73 16.94
CA ARG A 253 7.39 -4.78 16.18
C ARG A 253 6.96 -6.18 16.61
N VAL A 254 6.90 -6.44 17.92
CA VAL A 254 6.49 -7.75 18.47
C VAL A 254 5.03 -8.02 18.14
N ILE A 255 4.18 -7.01 18.30
CA ILE A 255 2.77 -7.04 17.94
C ILE A 255 2.62 -7.39 16.44
N ALA A 256 3.31 -6.67 15.56
CA ALA A 256 3.22 -6.87 14.11
C ALA A 256 3.67 -8.27 13.67
N ILE A 257 4.84 -8.72 14.15
CA ILE A 257 5.35 -10.06 13.86
C ILE A 257 4.36 -11.12 14.36
N GLY A 258 3.82 -10.98 15.57
CA GLY A 258 2.83 -11.90 16.12
C GLY A 258 1.56 -11.99 15.26
N VAL A 259 1.02 -10.85 14.82
CA VAL A 259 -0.15 -10.80 13.92
C VAL A 259 0.16 -11.50 12.60
N PHE A 260 1.29 -11.17 11.97
CA PHE A 260 1.66 -11.76 10.69
C PHE A 260 1.89 -13.28 10.77
N LEU A 261 2.53 -13.77 11.84
CA LEU A 261 2.68 -15.22 12.06
C LEU A 261 1.33 -15.93 12.24
N CYS A 262 0.43 -15.35 13.05
CA CYS A 262 -0.93 -15.86 13.23
C CYS A 262 -1.69 -15.92 11.90
N VAL A 263 -1.64 -14.83 11.13
CA VAL A 263 -2.30 -14.73 9.83
C VAL A 263 -1.73 -15.72 8.83
N VAL A 264 -0.40 -15.82 8.69
CA VAL A 264 0.25 -16.79 7.80
C VAL A 264 -0.16 -18.21 8.16
N THR A 265 -0.25 -18.54 9.44
CA THR A 265 -0.70 -19.86 9.90
C THR A 265 -2.16 -20.13 9.52
N ILE A 266 -3.04 -19.14 9.68
CA ILE A 266 -4.45 -19.22 9.26
C ILE A 266 -4.54 -19.44 7.74
N LEU A 267 -3.82 -18.64 6.95
CA LEU A 267 -3.79 -18.76 5.50
C LEU A 267 -3.26 -20.11 5.04
N TRP A 268 -2.15 -20.59 5.63
CA TRP A 268 -1.59 -21.89 5.34
C TRP A 268 -2.60 -23.03 5.59
N LYS A 269 -3.35 -22.97 6.70
CA LYS A 269 -4.38 -23.96 7.03
C LYS A 269 -5.56 -23.93 6.05
N PHE A 270 -6.03 -22.75 5.64
CA PHE A 270 -7.20 -22.62 4.77
C PHE A 270 -6.89 -22.79 3.29
N ASP A 271 -5.70 -22.40 2.84
CA ASP A 271 -5.26 -22.58 1.46
C ASP A 271 -5.17 -24.07 1.08
N ARG A 272 -4.71 -24.92 2.00
CA ARG A 272 -4.74 -26.39 1.82
C ARG A 272 -6.14 -26.97 1.64
N LYS A 273 -7.17 -26.24 2.07
CA LYS A 273 -8.57 -26.63 1.90
C LYS A 273 -9.25 -25.88 0.76
N SER A 274 -8.51 -25.12 -0.04
CA SER A 274 -9.05 -24.32 -1.12
C SER A 274 -9.75 -25.15 -2.19
N ASN A 275 -10.71 -24.52 -2.88
CA ASN A 275 -11.36 -25.05 -4.07
C ASN A 275 -10.68 -24.57 -5.38
N ARG A 276 -9.39 -24.19 -5.36
CA ARG A 276 -8.67 -23.71 -6.56
C ARG A 276 -9.00 -24.58 -7.76
N ARG A 277 -9.40 -23.96 -8.86
CA ARG A 277 -9.63 -24.63 -10.15
C ARG A 277 -8.49 -24.30 -11.09
N MET A 278 -8.19 -25.21 -12.04
CA MET A 278 -7.31 -24.86 -13.15
C MET A 278 -7.86 -23.61 -13.85
N PRO A 279 -7.02 -22.60 -14.12
CA PRO A 279 -7.46 -21.38 -14.77
C PRO A 279 -7.96 -21.73 -16.17
N LEU A 280 -9.09 -21.18 -16.57
CA LEU A 280 -9.34 -20.98 -17.99
C LEU A 280 -8.18 -20.13 -18.52
N SER A 281 -7.61 -20.50 -19.67
CA SER A 281 -6.43 -19.91 -20.30
C SER A 281 -6.21 -18.43 -19.95
N GLN A 282 -5.01 -18.10 -19.48
CA GLN A 282 -4.66 -16.71 -19.20
C GLN A 282 -4.58 -15.90 -20.50
N SER A 283 -5.21 -14.74 -20.49
CA SER A 283 -5.12 -13.75 -21.55
C SER A 283 -3.80 -12.98 -21.46
N LEU A 284 -3.42 -12.31 -22.55
CA LEU A 284 -2.23 -11.44 -22.57
C LEU A 284 -2.23 -10.44 -21.41
N LEU A 285 -3.37 -9.80 -21.12
CA LEU A 285 -3.49 -8.82 -20.04
C LEU A 285 -3.31 -9.43 -18.64
N ASP A 286 -3.65 -10.71 -18.46
CA ASP A 286 -3.37 -11.41 -17.19
C ASP A 286 -1.86 -11.56 -16.99
N HIS A 287 -1.15 -11.95 -18.05
CA HIS A 287 0.31 -12.04 -18.03
C HIS A 287 0.95 -10.66 -17.85
N THR A 288 0.41 -9.62 -18.49
CA THR A 288 0.87 -8.24 -18.30
C THR A 288 0.73 -7.81 -16.84
N LEU A 289 -0.41 -8.04 -16.20
CA LEU A 289 -0.58 -7.72 -14.76
C LEU A 289 0.41 -8.45 -13.87
N ASN A 290 0.63 -9.75 -14.12
CA ASN A 290 1.60 -10.54 -13.37
C ASN A 290 3.03 -10.02 -13.62
N GLY A 291 3.34 -9.60 -14.84
CA GLY A 291 4.61 -8.96 -15.19
C GLY A 291 4.80 -7.64 -14.45
N PHE A 292 3.77 -6.81 -14.33
CA PHE A 292 3.81 -5.56 -13.58
C PHE A 292 4.05 -5.79 -12.08
N ILE A 293 3.40 -6.78 -11.47
CA ILE A 293 3.61 -7.02 -10.04
C ILE A 293 4.99 -7.58 -9.73
N VAL A 294 5.55 -8.45 -10.58
CA VAL A 294 6.95 -8.89 -10.45
C VAL A 294 7.90 -7.73 -10.73
N GLY A 295 7.59 -6.92 -11.75
CA GLY A 295 8.31 -5.70 -12.09
C GLY A 295 8.35 -4.69 -10.94
N HIS A 296 7.29 -4.59 -10.12
CA HIS A 296 7.25 -3.75 -8.93
C HIS A 296 8.35 -4.15 -7.94
N PHE A 297 8.41 -5.42 -7.56
CA PHE A 297 9.43 -5.91 -6.62
C PHE A 297 10.85 -5.76 -7.19
N LEU A 298 11.04 -6.11 -8.45
CA LEU A 298 12.32 -5.93 -9.13
C LEU A 298 12.73 -4.47 -9.24
N LEU A 299 11.79 -3.56 -9.47
CA LEU A 299 12.05 -2.13 -9.56
C LEU A 299 12.66 -1.62 -8.26
N TYR A 300 12.03 -1.87 -7.10
CA TYR A 300 12.56 -1.37 -5.84
C TYR A 300 13.89 -2.04 -5.44
N LEU A 301 14.09 -3.32 -5.80
CA LEU A 301 15.38 -3.96 -5.64
C LEU A 301 16.46 -3.29 -6.51
N VAL A 302 16.18 -3.04 -7.78
CA VAL A 302 17.11 -2.39 -8.73
C VAL A 302 17.40 -0.95 -8.32
N LEU A 303 16.38 -0.18 -7.90
CA LEU A 303 16.57 1.18 -7.41
C LEU A 303 17.47 1.21 -6.17
N GLY A 304 17.22 0.34 -5.18
CA GLY A 304 18.09 0.24 -4.00
C GLY A 304 19.51 -0.23 -4.32
N PHE A 305 19.68 -1.06 -5.35
CA PHE A 305 20.99 -1.51 -5.81
C PHE A 305 21.76 -0.41 -6.54
N THR A 306 21.09 0.31 -7.44
CA THR A 306 21.73 1.24 -8.40
C THR A 306 21.92 2.65 -7.86
N LEU A 307 21.04 3.13 -6.99
CA LEU A 307 21.06 4.50 -6.47
C LEU A 307 21.58 4.51 -5.02
N ASN A 308 22.08 5.67 -4.57
CA ASN A 308 22.45 5.86 -3.17
C ASN A 308 21.46 6.84 -2.52
N PRO A 309 21.01 6.56 -1.29
CA PRO A 309 20.11 7.47 -0.58
C PRO A 309 20.78 8.80 -0.20
N GLN A 310 22.11 8.84 -0.06
CA GLN A 310 22.86 10.07 0.21
C GLN A 310 22.75 11.12 -0.90
N ASP A 311 22.52 10.67 -2.14
CA ASP A 311 22.39 11.56 -3.29
C ASP A 311 20.98 12.19 -3.36
N ALA A 312 20.03 11.71 -2.56
CA ALA A 312 18.66 12.22 -2.54
C ALA A 312 18.58 13.54 -1.76
N VAL A 313 18.05 14.57 -2.41
CA VAL A 313 17.78 15.87 -1.80
C VAL A 313 16.30 16.19 -1.95
N SER A 314 15.65 16.53 -0.84
CA SER A 314 14.23 16.89 -0.83
C SER A 314 14.07 18.32 -0.32
N THR A 315 13.59 19.22 -1.18
CA THR A 315 13.26 20.60 -0.83
C THR A 315 11.75 20.75 -0.85
N GLY A 316 11.12 20.68 0.32
CA GLY A 316 9.68 20.51 0.41
C GLY A 316 9.09 20.94 1.75
N ARG A 317 7.85 20.53 1.96
CA ARG A 317 7.21 20.57 3.28
C ARG A 317 7.75 19.42 4.10
N HIS A 318 8.07 19.71 5.35
CA HIS A 318 8.54 18.72 6.32
C HIS A 318 7.97 19.06 7.70
N GLN A 319 8.29 18.23 8.70
CA GLN A 319 7.88 18.49 10.08
C GLN A 319 8.36 19.89 10.51
N PRO A 320 7.47 20.76 11.05
CA PRO A 320 7.85 22.09 11.48
C PRO A 320 8.98 22.05 12.51
N VAL A 321 10.03 22.85 12.31
CA VAL A 321 11.14 22.98 13.27
C VAL A 321 10.70 23.82 14.45
N GLY A 322 10.93 23.36 15.68
CA GLY A 322 10.51 24.07 16.89
C GLY A 322 11.62 24.33 17.89
N ASP A 323 11.27 25.06 18.95
CA ASP A 323 12.18 25.36 20.06
C ASP A 323 12.24 24.19 21.04
N CYS A 324 13.37 23.49 21.07
CA CYS A 324 13.59 22.32 21.93
C CYS A 324 13.67 22.63 23.43
N ARG A 325 13.74 23.92 23.79
CA ARG A 325 13.80 24.36 25.19
C ARG A 325 12.42 24.55 25.81
N ASN A 326 11.40 24.80 24.99
CA ASN A 326 10.02 25.05 25.41
C ASN A 326 9.07 24.07 24.73
N ILE A 327 9.00 22.84 25.26
CA ILE A 327 8.06 21.82 24.78
C ILE A 327 6.64 22.22 25.20
N THR A 328 5.98 23.04 24.38
CA THR A 328 4.53 23.22 24.42
C THR A 328 3.86 22.30 23.40
N THR A 329 2.58 22.01 23.63
CA THR A 329 1.77 20.98 22.97
C THR A 329 1.85 20.99 21.44
N GLY A 330 2.12 19.79 20.86
CA GLY A 330 2.33 19.57 19.42
C GLY A 330 3.82 19.48 19.11
N THR A 331 4.41 18.29 19.22
CA THR A 331 5.86 18.09 19.29
C THR A 331 6.57 18.46 17.97
N PRO A 332 7.24 19.63 17.90
CA PRO A 332 7.90 20.05 16.69
C PRO A 332 9.22 19.27 16.49
N LEU A 333 9.81 19.35 15.29
CA LEU A 333 11.09 18.72 15.02
C LEU A 333 12.19 19.43 15.83
N CYS A 334 12.97 18.62 16.55
CA CYS A 334 14.04 19.10 17.40
C CYS A 334 15.42 18.76 16.86
N LEU A 335 16.11 19.76 16.32
CA LEU A 335 17.39 19.56 15.62
C LEU A 335 18.52 18.99 16.50
N ASP A 336 18.43 19.17 17.82
CA ASP A 336 19.44 18.65 18.77
C ASP A 336 19.23 17.17 19.13
N THR A 337 18.01 16.65 18.97
CA THR A 337 17.62 15.32 19.48
C THR A 337 16.96 14.40 18.47
N PHE A 338 16.64 14.88 17.26
CA PHE A 338 15.94 14.09 16.26
C PHE A 338 16.80 12.93 15.75
N SER A 339 16.13 11.90 15.24
CA SER A 339 16.82 10.76 14.64
C SER A 339 17.34 11.11 13.24
N ASN A 340 18.66 11.12 13.09
CA ASN A 340 19.35 11.31 11.80
C ASN A 340 19.50 9.98 11.01
N THR A 341 18.55 9.05 11.17
CA THR A 341 18.61 7.71 10.56
C THR A 341 18.21 7.70 9.08
N ASP A 342 17.19 8.48 8.71
CA ASP A 342 16.68 8.54 7.33
C ASP A 342 17.14 9.81 6.59
N TYR A 343 17.27 10.93 7.30
CA TYR A 343 17.72 12.21 6.73
C TYR A 343 18.52 13.05 7.73
N ASP A 344 19.28 13.99 7.20
CA ASP A 344 19.95 15.06 7.96
C ASP A 344 20.01 16.35 7.11
N PHE A 345 20.95 17.25 7.45
CA PHE A 345 21.14 18.55 6.79
C PHE A 345 22.54 18.71 6.18
N HIS A 346 23.27 17.63 5.88
CA HIS A 346 24.68 17.72 5.44
C HIS A 346 24.88 18.41 4.08
N CYS A 347 23.86 18.36 3.20
CA CYS A 347 23.89 18.96 1.87
C CYS A 347 23.61 20.47 1.85
N ILE A 348 23.31 21.09 3.00
CA ILE A 348 23.10 22.53 3.14
C ILE A 348 24.08 23.16 4.12
N SER A 349 24.47 24.42 3.87
CA SER A 349 25.48 25.10 4.69
C SER A 349 24.99 25.51 6.07
N LYS A 350 23.67 25.68 6.25
CA LYS A 350 23.05 26.10 7.51
C LYS A 350 21.77 25.31 7.73
N PRO A 351 21.55 24.73 8.93
CA PRO A 351 20.30 24.05 9.24
C PRO A 351 19.11 25.02 9.25
N PRO A 352 17.87 24.53 9.06
CA PRO A 352 16.68 25.36 9.08
C PRO A 352 16.48 26.04 10.44
N SER A 353 15.97 27.27 10.43
CA SER A 353 15.64 28.01 11.65
C SER A 353 14.36 27.50 12.30
N VAL A 354 14.19 27.79 13.59
CA VAL A 354 12.92 27.57 14.31
C VAL A 354 11.76 28.24 13.55
N GLY A 355 10.63 27.54 13.44
CA GLY A 355 9.44 27.95 12.69
C GLY A 355 9.48 27.59 11.20
N ALA A 356 10.55 26.96 10.71
CA ALA A 356 10.63 26.49 9.33
C ALA A 356 9.61 25.37 9.06
N TYR A 357 8.81 25.55 8.01
CA TYR A 357 7.84 24.57 7.52
C TYR A 357 8.22 24.05 6.12
N TRP A 358 8.87 24.90 5.33
CA TRP A 358 9.45 24.55 4.03
C TRP A 358 10.96 24.64 4.12
N TYR A 359 11.68 23.54 3.92
CA TYR A 359 13.13 23.50 3.98
C TYR A 359 13.71 22.31 3.20
N THR A 360 15.04 22.25 3.11
CA THR A 360 15.75 21.18 2.42
C THR A 360 16.27 20.16 3.43
N VAL A 361 16.07 18.88 3.14
CA VAL A 361 16.64 17.73 3.85
C VAL A 361 17.44 16.86 2.88
N CYS A 362 18.42 16.15 3.43
CA CYS A 362 19.40 15.37 2.69
C CYS A 362 19.32 13.91 3.15
N GLY A 363 19.31 12.95 2.22
CA GLY A 363 19.21 11.54 2.58
C GLY A 363 20.50 11.03 3.24
N THR A 364 20.40 10.03 4.10
CA THR A 364 21.58 9.46 4.78
C THR A 364 21.97 8.10 4.19
N SER A 365 23.21 7.66 4.42
CA SER A 365 23.66 6.31 4.04
C SER A 365 22.81 5.22 4.67
N TYR A 366 22.83 4.04 4.05
CA TYR A 366 22.47 2.82 4.75
C TYR A 366 23.42 2.55 5.91
N ASP A 367 22.88 2.13 7.05
CA ASP A 367 23.70 1.60 8.15
C ASP A 367 24.50 0.37 7.68
N ASN A 368 23.81 -0.53 6.97
CA ASN A 368 24.40 -1.70 6.33
C ASN A 368 23.72 -1.95 4.98
N ARG A 369 24.33 -1.43 3.90
CA ARG A 369 23.79 -1.55 2.53
C ARG A 369 23.60 -3.00 2.11
N SER A 370 24.56 -3.87 2.44
CA SER A 370 24.50 -5.30 2.06
C SER A 370 23.33 -6.01 2.70
N GLU A 371 23.06 -5.72 3.97
CA GLU A 371 21.91 -6.27 4.69
C GLU A 371 20.58 -5.76 4.12
N TYR A 372 20.47 -4.45 3.87
CA TYR A 372 19.29 -3.85 3.24
C TYR A 372 18.98 -4.49 1.88
N LEU A 373 19.99 -4.62 1.02
CA LEU A 373 19.85 -5.26 -0.29
C LEU A 373 19.51 -6.74 -0.20
N PHE A 374 20.09 -7.46 0.76
CA PHE A 374 19.76 -8.85 1.01
C PHE A 374 18.28 -8.99 1.40
N VAL A 375 17.76 -8.15 2.30
CA VAL A 375 16.35 -8.18 2.68
C VAL A 375 15.44 -7.83 1.51
N MET A 376 15.76 -6.80 0.73
CA MET A 376 15.01 -6.46 -0.49
C MET A 376 14.99 -7.61 -1.50
N ALA A 377 16.11 -8.33 -1.66
CA ALA A 377 16.19 -9.51 -2.52
C ALA A 377 15.35 -10.68 -1.98
N VAL A 378 15.35 -10.91 -0.66
CA VAL A 378 14.51 -11.91 0.00
C VAL A 378 13.02 -11.58 -0.18
N ILE A 379 12.61 -10.33 0.05
CA ILE A 379 11.23 -9.87 -0.17
C ILE A 379 10.84 -10.11 -1.63
N THR A 380 11.68 -9.69 -2.58
CA THR A 380 11.45 -9.87 -4.01
C THR A 380 11.30 -11.34 -4.39
N PHE A 381 12.16 -12.21 -3.85
CA PHE A 381 12.11 -13.65 -4.08
C PHE A 381 10.82 -14.26 -3.53
N ILE A 382 10.48 -13.97 -2.26
CA ILE A 382 9.26 -14.47 -1.62
C ILE A 382 8.02 -13.98 -2.38
N ALA A 383 7.95 -12.69 -2.72
CA ALA A 383 6.80 -12.13 -3.42
C ALA A 383 6.65 -12.74 -4.82
N THR A 384 7.76 -12.88 -5.56
CA THR A 384 7.75 -13.55 -6.87
C THR A 384 7.26 -14.99 -6.73
N LEU A 385 7.75 -15.74 -5.73
CA LEU A 385 7.30 -17.11 -5.47
C LEU A 385 5.81 -17.18 -5.14
N VAL A 386 5.32 -16.27 -4.29
CA VAL A 386 3.90 -16.20 -3.91
C VAL A 386 3.03 -15.89 -5.12
N HIS A 387 3.35 -14.85 -5.89
CA HIS A 387 2.60 -14.49 -7.09
C HIS A 387 2.68 -15.59 -8.16
N TRP A 388 3.85 -16.21 -8.35
CA TRP A 388 4.01 -17.34 -9.26
C TRP A 388 3.13 -18.52 -8.84
N THR A 389 3.12 -18.86 -7.56
CA THR A 389 2.31 -19.95 -7.02
C THR A 389 0.82 -19.68 -7.20
N ILE A 390 0.38 -18.44 -7.01
CA ILE A 390 -1.03 -18.06 -7.17
C ILE A 390 -1.45 -18.05 -8.64
N HIS A 391 -0.56 -17.61 -9.54
CA HIS A 391 -0.90 -17.35 -10.93
C HIS A 391 -0.52 -18.48 -11.90
N TYR A 392 0.38 -19.38 -11.54
CA TYR A 392 0.88 -20.40 -12.47
C TYR A 392 0.93 -21.80 -11.86
N ASP A 393 1.13 -21.93 -10.55
CA ASP A 393 1.17 -23.24 -9.89
C ASP A 393 -0.23 -23.76 -9.54
N PHE A 394 -0.97 -24.13 -10.58
CA PHE A 394 -2.22 -24.88 -10.46
C PHE A 394 -1.91 -26.36 -10.44
N ASP A 395 -1.40 -26.78 -9.28
CA ASP A 395 -1.18 -28.13 -8.78
C ASP A 395 -1.39 -29.30 -9.77
N MET A 396 -0.32 -30.05 -10.02
CA MET A 396 -0.37 -31.40 -10.57
C MET A 396 -1.34 -32.33 -9.81
N ARG A 397 -1.72 -32.01 -8.57
CA ARG A 397 -2.80 -32.72 -7.84
C ARG A 397 -4.13 -32.73 -8.58
N PHE A 398 -4.46 -31.69 -9.36
CA PHE A 398 -5.67 -31.70 -10.19
C PHE A 398 -5.51 -32.54 -11.45
N LYS A 399 -4.31 -32.61 -12.04
CA LYS A 399 -4.03 -33.56 -13.14
C LYS A 399 -4.19 -35.00 -12.67
N ILE A 400 -3.75 -35.34 -11.46
CA ILE A 400 -3.97 -36.66 -10.87
C ILE A 400 -5.46 -36.89 -10.55
N TYR A 401 -6.17 -35.90 -10.00
CA TYR A 401 -7.59 -36.04 -9.71
C TYR A 401 -8.44 -36.21 -10.98
N ASP A 402 -8.19 -35.41 -12.02
CA ASP A 402 -8.86 -35.54 -13.32
C ASP A 402 -8.45 -36.83 -14.05
N PHE A 403 -7.19 -37.27 -13.91
CA PHE A 403 -6.74 -38.56 -14.42
C PHE A 403 -7.47 -39.72 -13.71
N VAL A 404 -7.53 -39.70 -12.38
CA VAL A 404 -8.26 -40.70 -11.56
C VAL A 404 -9.76 -40.69 -11.85
N LYS A 405 -10.35 -39.51 -12.03
CA LYS A 405 -11.76 -39.36 -12.39
C LYS A 405 -12.05 -39.86 -13.81
N ARG A 406 -11.14 -39.64 -14.76
CA ARG A 406 -11.24 -40.18 -16.13
C ARG A 406 -10.94 -41.67 -16.21
N SER A 407 -10.11 -42.21 -15.31
CA SER A 407 -9.80 -43.64 -15.22
C SER A 407 -10.78 -44.43 -14.36
N SER A 408 -11.69 -43.77 -13.63
CA SER A 408 -12.82 -44.42 -12.96
C SER A 408 -13.84 -44.86 -14.02
N PRO A 409 -14.12 -46.17 -14.18
CA PRO A 409 -15.11 -46.63 -15.13
C PRO A 409 -16.46 -46.04 -14.75
N SER A 410 -17.12 -45.37 -15.69
CA SER A 410 -18.46 -44.84 -15.46
C SER A 410 -19.36 -46.01 -15.07
N THR A 411 -19.90 -45.98 -13.86
CA THR A 411 -21.00 -46.86 -13.45
C THR A 411 -22.27 -46.42 -14.18
N LYS A 412 -22.29 -46.62 -15.50
CA LYS A 412 -23.50 -46.63 -16.31
C LYS A 412 -24.13 -48.00 -16.12
N GLY A 413 -25.18 -48.06 -15.30
CA GLY A 413 -26.07 -49.22 -15.28
C GLY A 413 -26.47 -49.69 -13.89
N ALA A 414 -27.23 -48.87 -13.15
CA ALA A 414 -28.22 -49.40 -12.22
C ALA A 414 -29.58 -48.88 -12.68
N SER A 415 -30.18 -49.64 -13.60
CA SER A 415 -31.53 -49.45 -14.08
C SER A 415 -32.50 -49.44 -12.91
N LYS A 416 -33.33 -48.39 -12.83
CA LYS A 416 -34.63 -48.45 -12.17
C LYS A 416 -35.37 -49.72 -12.61
N LYS A 417 -35.77 -50.56 -11.67
CA LYS A 417 -36.96 -51.42 -11.80
C LYS A 417 -37.77 -51.31 -10.51
N VAL A 418 -38.91 -50.66 -10.68
CA VAL A 418 -40.23 -50.88 -10.06
C VAL A 418 -40.31 -52.12 -9.15
N LEU A 419 -40.61 -51.92 -7.87
CA LEU A 419 -41.95 -52.19 -7.31
C LEU A 419 -42.22 -51.25 -6.14
#